data_AF-A0A434A2W8-F1
#
_entry.id   AF-A0A434A2W8-F1
#
_cell.length_a   1.000
_cell.length_b   1.000
_cell.length_c   1.000
_cell.angle_alpha   90.00
_cell.angle_beta   90.00
_cell.angle_gamma   90.00
#
_symmetry.space_group_name_H-M   'P 1'
#
loop_
_entity.id
_entity.type
_entity.pdbx_description
1 polymer ?
#
loop_
_entity_poly.entity_id
_entity_poly.type
_entity_poly.pdbx_seq_one_letter_code
_entity_poly.pdbx_strand_id
1 'polypeptide(L)'
;MYSQESIDALINRIGWSDLSSGLPFVLSVENLTASSGKKFNWYHSLVLVDNVYAAVPEVEMSELSFNAYLSDIRNQAVLSVLTSILDTYVDYDPATDYSIIITERSTLFDDSIGYSVAIKMIELFISTTRSNFNERSAKMTYQTLKVELEGAKNDNGHFVAKGIVYKLEQSIKKAQKVIFPYRILVNDGNAW
;
A
#
# COMPACT_ATOMS: atom_id res chain seq x y z
N MET A 1 -20.48 0.86 6.95
CA MET A 1 -19.66 1.98 7.48
C MET A 1 -18.56 1.45 8.40
N TYR A 2 -17.55 2.27 8.71
CA TYR A 2 -16.49 1.96 9.69
C TYR A 2 -16.07 3.22 10.45
N SER A 3 -15.61 3.06 11.70
CA SER A 3 -15.25 4.15 12.60
C SER A 3 -13.87 4.77 12.31
N GLN A 4 -13.61 5.96 12.83
CA GLN A 4 -12.27 6.57 12.81
C GLN A 4 -11.24 5.70 13.54
N GLU A 5 -11.62 5.06 14.64
CA GLU A 5 -10.76 4.12 15.37
C GLU A 5 -10.28 2.97 14.48
N SER A 6 -11.14 2.48 13.59
CA SER A 6 -10.79 1.44 12.61
C SER A 6 -9.71 1.91 11.64
N ILE A 7 -9.77 3.18 11.22
CA ILE A 7 -8.78 3.79 10.34
C ILE A 7 -7.45 3.92 11.09
N ASP A 8 -7.48 4.44 12.32
CA ASP A 8 -6.30 4.66 13.16
C ASP A 8 -5.59 3.34 13.49
N ALA A 9 -6.36 2.27 13.70
CA ALA A 9 -5.84 0.91 13.90
C ALA A 9 -5.04 0.39 12.69
N LEU A 10 -5.33 0.88 11.48
CA LEU A 10 -4.64 0.49 10.25
C LEU A 10 -3.43 1.38 9.94
N ILE A 11 -3.46 2.67 10.28
CA ILE A 11 -2.41 3.64 9.93
C ILE A 11 -1.03 3.17 10.42
N ASN A 12 -0.92 2.72 11.67
CA ASN A 12 0.38 2.34 12.25
C ASN A 12 0.72 0.85 12.08
N ARG A 13 -0.01 0.12 11.21
CA ARG A 13 0.27 -1.30 10.94
C ARG A 13 1.64 -1.48 10.31
N ILE A 14 1.97 -0.65 9.33
CA ILE A 14 3.21 -0.76 8.54
C ILE A 14 4.03 0.51 8.74
N GLY A 15 5.29 0.30 9.09
CA GLY A 15 6.24 1.39 9.34
C GLY A 15 7.20 1.60 8.18
N TRP A 16 7.88 2.74 8.21
CA TRP A 16 9.04 3.01 7.39
C TRP A 16 10.28 2.29 7.93
N SER A 17 11.23 2.02 7.04
CA SER A 17 12.52 1.50 7.43
C SER A 17 13.42 2.61 7.96
N ASP A 18 14.41 2.22 8.77
CA ASP A 18 15.38 3.17 9.30
C ASP A 18 16.18 3.79 8.16
N LEU A 19 16.60 5.04 8.36
CA LEU A 19 17.37 5.81 7.41
C LEU A 19 18.74 5.15 7.18
N SER A 20 19.27 5.21 5.96
CA SER A 20 20.73 5.08 5.84
C SER A 20 21.39 6.32 6.45
N SER A 21 22.59 6.16 6.98
CA SER A 21 23.31 7.15 7.80
C SER A 21 23.68 8.48 7.10
N GLY A 22 23.08 8.80 5.95
CA GLY A 22 23.41 9.95 5.12
C GLY A 22 22.34 11.04 5.02
N LEU A 23 21.19 10.91 5.69
CA LEU A 23 20.15 11.96 5.69
C LEU A 23 20.27 12.88 6.91
N PRO A 24 19.97 14.19 6.76
CA PRO A 24 20.19 15.19 7.82
C PRO A 24 19.06 15.27 8.86
N PHE A 25 18.07 14.37 8.79
CA PHE A 25 16.86 14.42 9.61
C PHE A 25 16.58 13.06 10.24
N VAL A 26 15.80 13.07 11.32
CA VAL A 26 15.35 11.86 12.03
C VAL A 26 13.88 11.58 11.69
N LEU A 27 13.54 10.29 11.60
CA LEU A 27 12.14 9.89 11.43
C LEU A 27 11.39 9.97 12.76
N SER A 28 10.16 10.45 12.70
CA SER A 28 9.27 10.48 13.85
C SER A 28 8.94 9.04 14.31
N VAL A 29 8.61 8.91 15.60
CA VAL A 29 8.25 7.62 16.20
C VAL A 29 7.06 7.00 15.47
N GLU A 30 6.10 7.81 15.04
CA GLU A 30 4.91 7.37 14.31
C GLU A 30 5.26 6.77 12.95
N ASN A 31 6.24 7.35 12.23
CA ASN A 31 6.69 6.84 10.94
C ASN A 31 7.49 5.54 11.09
N LEU A 32 8.21 5.36 12.20
CA LEU A 32 8.95 4.12 12.50
C LEU A 32 8.04 3.00 13.06
N THR A 33 6.91 3.37 13.65
CA THR A 33 6.01 2.41 14.28
C THR A 33 5.41 1.45 13.24
N ALA A 34 5.63 0.16 13.50
CA ALA A 34 5.11 -0.94 12.68
C ALA A 34 4.45 -1.98 13.61
N SER A 35 3.17 -1.81 13.94
CA SER A 35 2.47 -2.73 14.86
C SER A 35 2.29 -4.14 14.30
N SER A 36 2.36 -4.31 12.97
CA SER A 36 2.42 -5.62 12.31
C SER A 36 3.83 -6.25 12.33
N GLY A 37 4.86 -5.48 12.70
CA GLY A 37 6.27 -5.81 12.50
C GLY A 37 6.75 -5.62 11.05
N LYS A 38 5.85 -5.34 10.09
CA LYS A 38 6.20 -5.16 8.68
C LYS A 38 6.66 -3.74 8.37
N LYS A 39 7.66 -3.64 7.49
CA LYS A 39 8.19 -2.38 6.96
C LYS A 39 7.91 -2.27 5.46
N PHE A 40 7.76 -1.06 4.92
CA PHE A 40 7.41 -0.87 3.50
C PHE A 40 8.42 -1.45 2.50
N ASN A 41 9.69 -1.52 2.88
CA ASN A 41 10.74 -2.12 2.05
C ASN A 41 10.57 -3.65 1.86
N TRP A 42 9.73 -4.33 2.66
CA TRP A 42 9.36 -5.73 2.42
C TRP A 42 8.46 -5.91 1.19
N TYR A 43 7.71 -4.87 0.83
CA TYR A 43 6.80 -4.90 -0.32
C TYR A 43 7.51 -4.55 -1.63
N HIS A 44 8.53 -3.70 -1.55
CA HIS A 44 9.44 -3.45 -2.66
C HIS A 44 10.79 -2.91 -2.19
N SER A 45 11.88 -3.42 -2.77
CA SER A 45 13.25 -3.10 -2.34
C SER A 45 13.63 -1.62 -2.51
N LEU A 46 12.98 -0.91 -3.45
CA LEU A 46 13.23 0.51 -3.68
C LEU A 46 12.53 1.44 -2.70
N VAL A 47 11.57 0.93 -1.93
CA VAL A 47 10.76 1.73 -1.00
C VAL A 47 11.54 1.91 0.29
N LEU A 48 12.65 2.63 0.15
CA LEU A 48 13.55 3.08 1.20
C LEU A 48 13.35 4.57 1.37
N VAL A 49 13.42 5.03 2.61
CA VAL A 49 13.18 6.45 2.95
C VAL A 49 14.13 7.37 2.20
N ASP A 50 15.38 6.95 2.01
CA ASP A 50 16.37 7.74 1.27
C ASP A 50 16.03 7.88 -0.21
N ASN A 51 15.41 6.87 -0.81
CA ASN A 51 14.98 6.92 -2.20
C ASN A 51 13.75 7.83 -2.34
N VAL A 52 12.83 7.76 -1.37
CA VAL A 52 11.67 8.66 -1.30
C VAL A 52 12.14 10.10 -1.20
N TYR A 53 13.02 10.42 -0.24
CA TYR A 53 13.56 11.77 -0.08
C TYR A 53 14.29 12.28 -1.34
N ALA A 54 15.06 11.41 -2.01
CA ALA A 54 15.73 11.78 -3.25
C ALA A 54 14.75 12.08 -4.40
N ALA A 55 13.58 11.45 -4.41
CA ALA A 55 12.58 11.55 -5.47
C ALA A 55 11.52 12.64 -5.25
N VAL A 56 11.31 13.08 -4.00
CA VAL A 56 10.35 14.14 -3.67
C VAL A 56 10.70 15.43 -4.44
N PRO A 57 9.71 16.15 -5.01
CA PRO A 57 9.96 17.34 -5.83
C PRO A 57 10.62 18.50 -5.07
N GLU A 58 10.29 18.66 -3.79
CA GLU A 58 10.80 19.73 -2.93
C GLU A 58 12.27 19.48 -2.57
N VAL A 59 13.14 20.44 -2.88
CA VAL A 59 14.60 20.24 -2.86
C VAL A 59 15.17 20.13 -1.45
N GLU A 60 14.64 20.93 -0.54
CA GLU A 60 15.10 21.11 0.83
C GLU A 60 13.92 20.97 1.79
N MET A 61 13.16 19.88 1.63
CA MET A 61 12.04 19.60 2.48
C MET A 61 12.51 19.48 3.93
N SER A 62 11.89 20.27 4.83
CA SER A 62 12.22 20.22 6.26
C SER A 62 11.93 18.85 6.88
N GLU A 63 12.61 18.51 7.98
CA GLU A 63 12.34 17.26 8.73
C GLU A 63 10.85 17.12 9.09
N LEU A 64 10.23 18.20 9.54
CA LEU A 64 8.81 18.25 9.89
C LEU A 64 7.94 17.95 8.66
N SER A 65 8.19 18.65 7.55
CA SER A 65 7.45 18.48 6.30
C SER A 65 7.60 17.08 5.73
N PHE A 66 8.81 16.50 5.79
CA PHE A 66 9.07 15.17 5.28
C PHE A 66 8.41 14.08 6.12
N ASN A 67 8.46 14.20 7.45
CA ASN A 67 7.73 13.27 8.32
C ASN A 67 6.21 13.36 8.11
N ALA A 68 5.67 14.56 7.93
CA ALA A 68 4.26 14.75 7.59
C ALA A 68 3.91 14.13 6.24
N TYR A 69 4.76 14.31 5.22
CA TYR A 69 4.60 13.70 3.90
C TYR A 69 4.55 12.16 3.96
N LEU A 70 5.47 11.53 4.70
CA LEU A 70 5.49 10.08 4.89
C LEU A 70 4.25 9.56 5.62
N SER A 71 3.76 10.32 6.61
CA SER A 71 2.52 10.00 7.33
C SER A 71 1.30 10.13 6.43
N ASP A 72 1.24 11.17 5.59
CA ASP A 72 0.13 11.41 4.67
C ASP A 72 0.02 10.32 3.61
N ILE A 73 1.14 9.90 3.00
CA ILE A 73 1.16 8.77 2.04
C ILE A 73 0.51 7.52 2.65
N ARG A 74 0.87 7.21 3.89
CA ARG A 74 0.35 6.05 4.62
C ARG A 74 -1.14 6.19 4.90
N ASN A 75 -1.58 7.36 5.36
CA ASN A 75 -3.00 7.65 5.59
C ASN A 75 -3.81 7.48 4.31
N GLN A 76 -3.35 8.06 3.21
CA GLN A 76 -4.01 7.92 1.92
C GLN A 76 -4.03 6.47 1.43
N ALA A 77 -2.98 5.69 1.68
CA ALA A 77 -2.95 4.27 1.33
C ALA A 77 -4.00 3.46 2.12
N VAL A 78 -4.14 3.71 3.42
CA VAL A 78 -5.18 3.09 4.25
C VAL A 78 -6.57 3.41 3.71
N LEU A 79 -6.86 4.69 3.46
CA LEU A 79 -8.16 5.11 2.94
C LEU A 79 -8.45 4.47 1.57
N SER A 80 -7.47 4.49 0.66
CA SER A 80 -7.61 3.87 -0.65
C SER A 80 -7.87 2.36 -0.55
N VAL A 81 -7.22 1.68 0.40
CA VAL A 81 -7.40 0.24 0.62
C VAL A 81 -8.77 -0.07 1.21
N LEU A 82 -9.23 0.72 2.18
CA LEU A 82 -10.58 0.59 2.75
C LEU A 82 -11.64 0.78 1.67
N THR A 83 -11.51 1.82 0.84
CA THR A 83 -12.40 2.04 -0.30
C THR A 83 -12.37 0.88 -1.30
N SER A 84 -11.19 0.33 -1.59
CA SER A 84 -11.05 -0.77 -2.57
C SER A 84 -11.56 -2.11 -2.04
N ILE A 85 -11.40 -2.38 -0.74
CA ILE A 85 -11.83 -3.64 -0.12
C ILE A 85 -13.31 -3.59 0.23
N LEU A 86 -13.79 -2.48 0.78
CA LEU A 86 -15.15 -2.31 1.31
C LEU A 86 -16.00 -1.50 0.35
N ASP A 87 -15.79 -0.18 0.27
CA ASP A 87 -16.79 0.76 -0.30
C ASP A 87 -17.13 0.50 -1.77
N THR A 88 -16.20 -0.06 -2.54
CA THR A 88 -16.39 -0.39 -3.96
C THR A 88 -16.79 -1.85 -4.21
N TYR A 89 -16.84 -2.68 -3.17
CA TYR A 89 -17.16 -4.09 -3.30
C TYR A 89 -18.67 -4.32 -3.41
N VAL A 90 -19.06 -5.28 -4.25
CA VAL A 90 -20.48 -5.53 -4.58
C VAL A 90 -21.32 -5.94 -3.37
N ASP A 91 -20.74 -6.66 -2.41
CA ASP A 91 -21.45 -7.15 -1.22
C ASP A 91 -21.32 -6.17 -0.03
N TYR A 92 -20.77 -4.98 -0.24
CA TYR A 92 -20.67 -3.98 0.81
C TYR A 92 -22.04 -3.36 1.11
N ASP A 93 -22.48 -3.55 2.36
CA ASP A 93 -23.68 -2.91 2.90
C ASP A 93 -23.30 -1.70 3.79
N PRO A 94 -23.66 -0.45 3.42
CA PRO A 94 -23.35 0.72 4.22
C PRO A 94 -24.01 0.72 5.61
N ALA A 95 -25.14 0.01 5.78
CA ALA A 95 -25.84 -0.10 7.07
C ALA A 95 -25.14 -1.04 8.06
N THR A 96 -24.28 -1.92 7.57
CA THR A 96 -23.47 -2.82 8.40
C THR A 96 -22.23 -2.08 8.94
N ASP A 97 -21.94 -2.25 10.24
CA ASP A 97 -20.72 -1.75 10.86
C ASP A 97 -19.58 -2.77 10.73
N TYR A 98 -18.54 -2.40 9.98
CA TYR A 98 -17.35 -3.24 9.76
C TYR A 98 -16.22 -2.93 10.74
N SER A 99 -16.43 -2.06 11.72
CA SER A 99 -15.35 -1.61 12.62
C SER A 99 -14.69 -2.76 13.37
N ILE A 100 -15.48 -3.70 13.91
CA ILE A 100 -14.97 -4.86 14.65
C ILE A 100 -14.08 -5.75 13.78
N ILE A 101 -14.49 -6.05 12.54
CA ILE A 101 -13.68 -6.90 11.66
C ILE A 101 -12.38 -6.20 11.24
N ILE A 102 -12.39 -4.88 11.07
CA ILE A 102 -11.19 -4.11 10.74
C ILE A 102 -10.21 -4.10 11.91
N THR A 103 -10.68 -3.86 13.13
CA THR A 103 -9.82 -3.77 14.31
C THR A 103 -9.29 -5.14 14.74
N GLU A 104 -10.16 -6.16 14.82
CA GLU A 104 -9.76 -7.52 15.25
C GLU A 104 -8.95 -8.27 14.18
N ARG A 105 -9.19 -7.98 12.89
CA ARG A 105 -8.49 -8.64 11.77
C ARG A 105 -7.71 -7.66 10.91
N SER A 106 -7.08 -6.69 11.55
CA SER A 106 -6.26 -5.66 10.89
C SER A 106 -5.15 -6.23 9.99
N THR A 107 -4.65 -7.43 10.28
CA THR A 107 -3.67 -8.16 9.45
C THR A 107 -4.15 -8.44 8.02
N LEU A 108 -5.47 -8.47 7.77
CA LEU A 108 -6.03 -8.66 6.43
C LEU A 108 -5.69 -7.52 5.48
N PHE A 109 -5.44 -6.33 6.03
CA PHE A 109 -5.21 -5.11 5.26
C PHE A 109 -3.73 -4.83 5.02
N ASP A 110 -2.83 -5.42 5.81
CA ASP A 110 -1.39 -5.15 5.76
C ASP A 110 -0.85 -5.23 4.33
N ASP A 111 -1.11 -6.33 3.63
CA ASP A 111 -0.51 -6.52 2.30
C ASP A 111 -1.04 -5.51 1.29
N SER A 112 -2.33 -5.18 1.36
CA SER A 112 -2.92 -4.17 0.49
C SER A 112 -2.37 -2.78 0.78
N ILE A 113 -2.18 -2.41 2.06
CA ILE A 113 -1.59 -1.13 2.45
C ILE A 113 -0.13 -1.06 1.98
N GLY A 114 0.64 -2.12 2.22
CA GLY A 114 2.04 -2.20 1.85
C GLY A 114 2.27 -2.08 0.34
N TYR A 115 1.50 -2.83 -0.46
CA TYR A 115 1.56 -2.72 -1.92
C TYR A 115 1.03 -1.38 -2.44
N SER A 116 0.02 -0.78 -1.81
CA SER A 116 -0.50 0.56 -2.18
C SER A 116 0.58 1.64 -2.02
N VAL A 117 1.30 1.65 -0.89
CA VAL A 117 2.43 2.57 -0.70
C VAL A 117 3.55 2.27 -1.70
N ALA A 118 3.89 1.00 -1.92
CA ALA A 118 4.93 0.64 -2.88
C ALA A 118 4.63 1.12 -4.31
N ILE A 119 3.38 0.98 -4.77
CA ILE A 119 2.91 1.49 -6.06
C ILE A 119 3.11 3.00 -6.14
N LYS A 120 2.60 3.76 -5.15
CA LYS A 120 2.75 5.22 -5.11
C LYS A 120 4.21 5.66 -5.16
N MET A 121 5.09 4.95 -4.47
CA MET A 121 6.52 5.30 -4.47
C MET A 121 7.20 4.98 -5.79
N ILE A 122 6.85 3.86 -6.44
CA ILE A 122 7.37 3.57 -7.79
C ILE A 122 6.84 4.59 -8.81
N GLU A 123 5.59 5.00 -8.72
CA GLU A 123 5.02 6.06 -9.57
C GLU A 123 5.75 7.40 -9.36
N LEU A 124 6.07 7.74 -8.11
CA LEU A 124 6.92 8.89 -7.78
C LEU A 124 8.32 8.76 -8.42
N PHE A 125 8.94 7.58 -8.32
CA PHE A 125 10.25 7.31 -8.91
C PHE A 125 10.25 7.36 -10.43
N ILE A 126 9.15 6.97 -11.07
CA ILE A 126 8.96 7.05 -12.52
C ILE A 126 8.79 8.51 -12.98
N SER A 127 8.10 9.32 -12.18
CA SER A 127 7.74 10.70 -12.54
C SER A 127 8.77 11.76 -12.10
N THR A 128 9.66 11.42 -11.17
CA THR A 128 10.63 12.38 -10.64
C THR A 128 11.68 12.78 -11.69
N THR A 129 12.03 14.07 -11.70
CA THR A 129 13.10 14.64 -12.52
C THR A 129 14.36 14.96 -11.71
N ARG A 130 14.39 14.55 -10.43
CA ARG A 130 15.45 14.90 -9.47
C ARG A 130 16.79 14.28 -9.86
N SER A 131 17.81 15.11 -10.06
CA SER A 131 19.18 14.64 -10.42
C SER A 131 19.74 13.66 -9.38
N ASN A 132 19.56 13.95 -8.09
CA ASN A 132 20.05 13.08 -7.01
C ASN A 132 19.45 11.68 -7.07
N PHE A 133 18.17 11.57 -7.45
CA PHE A 133 17.55 10.27 -7.68
C PHE A 133 18.10 9.63 -8.96
N ASN A 134 18.25 10.39 -10.04
CA ASN A 134 18.77 9.88 -11.32
C ASN A 134 20.23 9.39 -11.23
N GLU A 135 21.08 10.06 -10.47
CA GLU A 135 22.47 9.68 -10.23
C GLU A 135 22.56 8.45 -9.32
N ARG A 136 21.71 8.37 -8.27
CA ARG A 136 21.66 7.22 -7.35
C ARG A 136 21.01 5.99 -7.98
N SER A 137 20.02 6.19 -8.84
CA SER A 137 19.27 5.15 -9.58
C SER A 137 19.79 4.94 -11.00
N ALA A 138 21.02 5.36 -11.34
CA ALA A 138 21.60 5.31 -12.68
C ALA A 138 21.58 3.93 -13.38
N LYS A 139 21.23 2.85 -12.67
CA LYS A 139 21.03 1.49 -13.20
C LYS A 139 19.57 1.15 -13.55
N MET A 140 18.61 2.02 -13.28
CA MET A 140 17.19 1.67 -13.31
C MET A 140 16.46 2.53 -14.34
N THR A 141 16.26 1.93 -15.51
CA THR A 141 15.53 2.59 -16.60
C THR A 141 14.04 2.68 -16.28
N TYR A 142 13.37 3.71 -16.79
CA TYR A 142 11.90 3.85 -16.77
C TYR A 142 11.18 2.53 -17.09
N GLN A 143 11.69 1.80 -18.10
CA GLN A 143 11.15 0.51 -18.53
C GLN A 143 11.21 -0.57 -17.43
N THR A 144 12.29 -0.60 -16.64
CA THR A 144 12.43 -1.55 -15.53
C THR A 144 11.41 -1.26 -14.43
N LEU A 145 11.28 0.01 -14.02
CA LEU A 145 10.29 0.41 -13.03
C LEU A 145 8.86 0.14 -13.49
N LYS A 146 8.57 0.37 -14.77
CA LYS A 146 7.27 0.09 -15.35
C LYS A 146 6.95 -1.42 -15.32
N VAL A 147 7.93 -2.28 -15.63
CA VAL A 147 7.77 -3.73 -15.55
C VAL A 147 7.58 -4.20 -14.10
N GLU A 148 8.28 -3.62 -13.13
CA GLU A 148 8.04 -3.92 -11.70
C GLU A 148 6.62 -3.52 -11.26
N LEU A 149 6.12 -2.39 -11.75
CA LEU A 149 4.79 -1.88 -11.44
C LEU A 149 3.69 -2.76 -12.05
N GLU A 150 3.69 -2.89 -13.38
CA GLU A 150 2.62 -3.51 -14.17
C GLU A 150 2.81 -5.02 -14.33
N GLY A 151 4.05 -5.49 -14.31
CA GLY A 151 4.44 -6.83 -14.75
C GLY A 151 4.72 -6.91 -16.24
N ALA A 152 4.90 -8.13 -16.74
CA ALA A 152 5.06 -8.42 -18.16
C ALA A 152 4.03 -9.48 -18.58
N LYS A 153 3.42 -9.30 -19.74
CA LYS A 153 2.47 -10.26 -20.34
C LYS A 153 3.04 -10.81 -21.65
N ASN A 154 2.68 -12.04 -21.99
CA ASN A 154 2.96 -12.62 -23.30
C ASN A 154 1.90 -12.17 -24.33
N ASP A 155 2.07 -12.58 -25.58
CA ASP A 155 1.18 -12.23 -26.69
C ASP A 155 -0.27 -12.72 -26.49
N ASN A 156 -0.47 -13.72 -25.63
CA ASN A 156 -1.78 -14.25 -25.26
C ASN A 156 -2.41 -13.52 -24.05
N GLY A 157 -1.77 -12.47 -23.53
CA GLY A 157 -2.25 -11.68 -22.40
C GLY A 157 -2.02 -12.31 -21.02
N HIS A 158 -1.33 -13.46 -20.94
CA HIS A 158 -0.99 -14.09 -19.67
C HIS A 158 0.26 -13.43 -19.06
N PHE A 159 0.25 -13.22 -17.74
CA PHE A 159 1.41 -12.69 -17.04
C PHE A 159 2.58 -13.67 -17.09
N VAL A 160 3.70 -13.22 -17.66
CA VAL A 160 5.02 -13.84 -17.61
C VAL A 160 5.73 -13.42 -16.32
N ALA A 161 5.55 -12.17 -15.91
CA ALA A 161 6.00 -11.64 -14.63
C ALA A 161 4.87 -10.82 -13.99
N LYS A 162 4.63 -11.03 -12.69
CA LYS A 162 3.56 -10.36 -11.94
C LYS A 162 4.11 -9.12 -11.24
N GLY A 163 3.68 -7.95 -11.70
CA GLY A 163 4.02 -6.68 -11.06
C GLY A 163 3.30 -6.46 -9.73
N ILE A 164 3.63 -5.35 -9.08
CA ILE A 164 3.07 -5.00 -7.77
C ILE A 164 1.57 -4.71 -7.85
N VAL A 165 1.09 -4.11 -8.95
CA VAL A 165 -0.35 -3.86 -9.16
C VAL A 165 -1.14 -5.17 -9.07
N TYR A 166 -0.65 -6.23 -9.72
CA TYR A 166 -1.27 -7.55 -9.62
C TYR A 166 -1.26 -8.09 -8.17
N LYS A 167 -0.16 -7.91 -7.43
CA LYS A 167 -0.06 -8.36 -6.03
C LYS A 167 -1.05 -7.61 -5.13
N LEU A 168 -1.22 -6.30 -5.33
CA LEU A 168 -2.24 -5.48 -4.65
C LEU A 168 -3.63 -6.04 -4.93
N GLU A 169 -4.02 -6.23 -6.19
CA GLU A 169 -5.34 -6.78 -6.55
C GLU A 169 -5.60 -8.14 -5.90
N GLN A 170 -4.60 -9.03 -5.86
CA GLN A 170 -4.74 -10.33 -5.19
C GLN A 170 -4.91 -10.18 -3.68
N SER A 171 -4.21 -9.23 -3.04
CA SER A 171 -4.37 -8.97 -1.60
C SER A 171 -5.76 -8.45 -1.26
N ILE A 172 -6.30 -7.52 -2.06
CA ILE A 172 -7.66 -6.98 -1.93
C ILE A 172 -8.68 -8.12 -2.04
N LYS A 173 -8.55 -8.98 -3.07
CA LYS A 173 -9.44 -10.14 -3.26
C LYS A 173 -9.39 -11.12 -2.10
N LYS A 174 -8.21 -11.32 -1.49
CA LYS A 174 -8.07 -12.19 -0.31
C LYS A 174 -8.79 -11.59 0.90
N ALA A 175 -8.62 -10.29 1.15
CA ALA A 175 -9.31 -9.60 2.25
C ALA A 175 -10.83 -9.64 2.05
N GLN A 176 -11.30 -9.32 0.84
CA GLN A 176 -12.73 -9.37 0.49
C GLN A 176 -13.34 -10.75 0.73
N LYS A 177 -12.68 -11.85 0.34
CA LYS A 177 -13.19 -13.21 0.60
C LYS A 177 -13.37 -13.55 2.08
N VAL A 178 -12.58 -12.93 2.95
CA VAL A 178 -12.67 -13.14 4.41
C VAL A 178 -13.77 -12.27 5.01
N ILE A 179 -13.86 -11.01 4.57
CA ILE A 179 -14.83 -10.03 5.08
C ILE A 179 -16.25 -10.32 4.58
N PHE A 180 -16.36 -10.73 3.31
CA PHE A 180 -17.60 -11.04 2.61
C PHE A 180 -17.60 -12.52 2.19
N PRO A 181 -17.81 -13.45 3.14
CA PRO A 181 -17.84 -14.86 2.82
C PRO A 181 -19.04 -15.18 1.92
N TYR A 182 -18.79 -15.99 0.89
CA TYR A 182 -19.83 -16.45 -0.02
C TYR A 182 -20.93 -17.20 0.75
N ARG A 183 -22.16 -16.70 0.68
CA ARG A 183 -23.34 -17.35 1.25
C ARG A 183 -24.00 -18.22 0.17
N ILE A 184 -23.95 -19.53 0.32
CA ILE A 184 -24.77 -20.44 -0.51
C ILE A 184 -26.21 -20.31 0.01
N LEU A 185 -27.07 -19.64 -0.76
CA LEU A 185 -28.51 -19.67 -0.54
C LEU A 185 -29.07 -20.88 -1.31
N VAL A 186 -29.32 -21.99 -0.60
CA VAL A 186 -30.09 -23.10 -1.17
C VAL A 186 -31.56 -22.71 -1.14
N ASN A 187 -32.12 -22.40 -2.30
CA ASN A 187 -33.55 -22.15 -2.46
C ASN A 187 -34.29 -23.49 -2.56
N ASP A 188 -34.34 -24.26 -1.48
CA ASP A 188 -35.16 -25.48 -1.40
C ASP A 188 -36.63 -25.06 -1.19
N GLY A 189 -37.25 -24.64 -2.29
CA GLY A 189 -38.67 -24.34 -2.38
C GLY A 189 -39.53 -25.55 -2.77
N ASN A 190 -38.98 -26.77 -2.84
CA ASN A 190 -39.73 -28.02 -3.00
C ASN A 190 -38.83 -29.22 -2.66
N ALA A 191 -38.75 -29.53 -1.37
CA ALA A 191 -38.26 -30.82 -0.87
C ALA A 191 -39.39 -31.53 -0.11
N TRP A 192 -40.44 -31.91 -0.84
CA TRP A 192 -41.39 -32.99 -0.52
C TRP A 192 -42.16 -33.39 -1.79
#